data_AF-A0A7V8WKD7-F1
#
_entry.id   AF-A0A7V8WKD7-F1
#
_cell.length_a   1.000
_cell.length_b   1.000
_cell.length_c   1.000
_cell.angle_alpha   90.00
_cell.angle_beta   90.00
_cell.angle_gamma   90.00
#
_symmetry.space_group_name_H-M   'P 1'
#
loop_
_entity.id
_entity.type
_entity.pdbx_description
1 polymer ?
#
loop_
_entity_poly.entity_id
_entity_poly.type
_entity_poly.pdbx_seq_one_letter_code
_entity_poly.pdbx_strand_id
1 'polypeptide(L)'
;MSGAGAVVALVLLEWATGWLAVAAWTQSWAVIRRGHFRITAWATLILGSLAAVAYSSVGPGGAGGRMVVGFVAAIALYIAVQYSRTDVPGTVMGAVAATCGAFALVLSAGLIATWPQPLASLQLLAGAALLGAVSNGMMLGHWYLNQPGLKTWALARLTLLCLVATGVTGVAGALGAGRLSGASTAGAAFGLPGAGDSFGRAFFLIWVVLLAFTGMVVWAARRCVAIRSIQSATGLYYVAILTAGVSEFVVRYLMVNAA
;
A
#
# COMPACT_ATOMS: atom_id res chain seq x y z
N MET A 1 13.04 7.12 13.17
CA MET A 1 13.13 7.39 11.73
C MET A 1 12.44 8.72 11.48
N SER A 2 13.14 9.64 10.81
CA SER A 2 12.68 11.00 10.51
C SER A 2 13.08 11.41 9.08
N GLY A 3 12.44 12.44 8.54
CA GLY A 3 12.80 13.03 7.25
C GLY A 3 12.31 12.27 6.01
N ALA A 4 12.64 12.80 4.83
CA ALA A 4 12.12 12.33 3.54
C ALA A 4 12.49 10.87 3.22
N GLY A 5 13.69 10.42 3.59
CA GLY A 5 14.11 9.03 3.41
C GLY A 5 13.19 8.05 4.15
N ALA A 6 12.77 8.39 5.38
CA ALA A 6 11.87 7.56 6.17
C ALA A 6 10.49 7.43 5.53
N VAL A 7 9.96 8.55 4.98
CA VAL A 7 8.69 8.56 4.27
C VAL A 7 8.74 7.62 3.06
N VAL A 8 9.76 7.75 2.22
CA VAL A 8 9.94 6.92 1.03
C VAL A 8 10.09 5.45 1.42
N ALA A 9 10.90 5.14 2.43
CA ALA A 9 11.11 3.78 2.91
C ALA A 9 9.81 3.12 3.40
N LEU A 10 9.02 3.83 4.21
CA LEU A 10 7.74 3.34 4.73
C LEU A 10 6.73 3.11 3.62
N VAL A 11 6.53 4.08 2.73
CA VAL A 11 5.54 3.96 1.65
C VAL A 11 5.89 2.81 0.71
N LEU A 12 7.17 2.67 0.30
CA LEU A 12 7.59 1.55 -0.56
C LEU A 12 7.39 0.19 0.12
N LEU A 13 7.69 0.10 1.43
CA LEU A 13 7.51 -1.13 2.20
C LEU A 13 6.02 -1.49 2.32
N GLU A 14 5.16 -0.53 2.59
CA GLU A 14 3.70 -0.71 2.65
C GLU A 14 3.14 -1.16 1.32
N TRP A 15 3.56 -0.49 0.25
CA TRP A 15 3.08 -0.78 -1.09
C TRP A 15 3.48 -2.19 -1.51
N ALA A 16 4.74 -2.56 -1.31
CA ALA A 16 5.23 -3.90 -1.63
C ALA A 16 4.53 -4.97 -0.77
N THR A 17 4.42 -4.76 0.55
CA THR A 17 3.78 -5.69 1.48
C THR A 17 2.31 -5.88 1.14
N GLY A 18 1.59 -4.79 0.96
CA GLY A 18 0.17 -4.77 0.63
C GLY A 18 -0.15 -5.44 -0.69
N TRP A 19 0.57 -5.05 -1.74
CA TRP A 19 0.35 -5.59 -3.09
C TRP A 19 0.60 -7.11 -3.10
N LEU A 20 1.68 -7.57 -2.47
CA LEU A 20 1.96 -9.00 -2.34
C LEU A 20 0.89 -9.73 -1.51
N ALA A 21 0.50 -9.20 -0.36
CA ALA A 21 -0.47 -9.82 0.54
C ALA A 21 -1.82 -10.04 -0.15
N VAL A 22 -2.30 -9.02 -0.87
CA VAL A 22 -3.57 -9.12 -1.60
C VAL A 22 -3.45 -10.04 -2.82
N ALA A 23 -2.29 -10.08 -3.48
CA ALA A 23 -2.03 -11.04 -4.56
C ALA A 23 -2.02 -12.49 -4.03
N ALA A 24 -1.41 -12.73 -2.87
CA ALA A 24 -1.43 -14.03 -2.21
C ALA A 24 -2.86 -14.44 -1.79
N TRP A 25 -3.65 -13.51 -1.27
CA TRP A 25 -5.05 -13.76 -0.88
C TRP A 25 -5.97 -14.08 -2.08
N THR A 26 -5.67 -13.51 -3.25
CA THR A 26 -6.43 -13.73 -4.50
C THR A 26 -5.82 -14.80 -5.40
N GLN A 27 -4.74 -15.46 -4.95
CA GLN A 27 -4.04 -16.50 -5.71
C GLN A 27 -4.98 -17.65 -6.06
N SER A 28 -5.26 -17.80 -7.36
CA SER A 28 -6.09 -18.89 -7.89
C SER A 28 -5.92 -18.96 -9.41
N TRP A 29 -5.21 -19.98 -9.90
CA TRP A 29 -4.95 -20.13 -11.34
C TRP A 29 -6.15 -20.62 -12.15
N ALA A 30 -7.17 -21.14 -11.46
CA ALA A 30 -8.47 -21.46 -12.06
C ALA A 30 -9.30 -20.23 -12.43
N VAL A 31 -8.94 -19.04 -11.93
CA VAL A 31 -9.70 -17.80 -12.13
C VAL A 31 -8.84 -16.75 -12.82
N ILE A 32 -7.59 -16.58 -12.41
CA ILE A 32 -6.67 -15.54 -12.92
C ILE A 32 -5.44 -16.23 -13.48
N ARG A 33 -5.01 -15.85 -14.69
CA ARG A 33 -3.83 -16.49 -15.31
C ARG A 33 -2.53 -16.18 -14.54
N ARG A 34 -1.60 -17.14 -14.61
CA ARG A 34 -0.26 -17.06 -13.96
C ARG A 34 0.51 -15.78 -14.29
N GLY A 35 0.33 -15.24 -15.49
CA GLY A 35 0.99 -14.01 -15.94
C GLY A 35 0.72 -12.81 -15.01
N HIS A 36 -0.50 -12.71 -14.47
CA HIS A 36 -0.85 -11.67 -13.50
C HIS A 36 0.04 -11.74 -12.27
N PHE A 37 0.10 -12.92 -11.64
CA PHE A 37 0.87 -13.12 -10.41
C PHE A 37 2.38 -12.98 -10.63
N ARG A 38 2.90 -13.36 -11.81
CA ARG A 38 4.31 -13.14 -12.15
C ARG A 38 4.65 -11.66 -12.25
N ILE A 39 3.84 -10.86 -12.97
CA ILE A 39 4.08 -9.42 -13.08
C ILE A 39 3.97 -8.75 -11.71
N THR A 40 2.96 -9.12 -10.92
CA THR A 40 2.82 -8.63 -9.54
C THR A 40 4.00 -9.01 -8.67
N ALA A 41 4.53 -10.23 -8.79
CA ALA A 41 5.70 -10.68 -8.06
C ALA A 41 6.95 -9.86 -8.44
N TRP A 42 7.17 -9.60 -9.73
CA TRP A 42 8.26 -8.73 -10.19
C TRP A 42 8.12 -7.29 -9.72
N ALA A 43 6.92 -6.70 -9.82
CA ALA A 43 6.67 -5.33 -9.38
C ALA A 43 6.90 -5.18 -7.87
N THR A 44 6.42 -6.14 -7.07
CA THR A 44 6.64 -6.16 -5.62
C THR A 44 8.09 -6.40 -5.24
N LEU A 45 8.86 -7.18 -6.02
CA LEU A 45 10.30 -7.33 -5.81
C LEU A 45 11.04 -6.01 -6.05
N ILE A 46 10.70 -5.29 -7.12
CA ILE A 46 11.31 -3.99 -7.42
C ILE A 46 10.99 -3.00 -6.29
N LEU A 47 9.72 -2.86 -5.92
CA LEU A 47 9.31 -1.97 -4.83
C LEU A 47 9.94 -2.36 -3.49
N GLY A 48 9.96 -3.65 -3.16
CA GLY A 48 10.58 -4.15 -1.93
C GLY A 48 12.09 -3.93 -1.90
N SER A 49 12.78 -4.09 -3.03
CA SER A 49 14.21 -3.81 -3.14
C SER A 49 14.50 -2.32 -2.98
N LEU A 50 13.70 -1.45 -3.59
CA LEU A 50 13.78 0.00 -3.39
C LEU A 50 13.46 0.38 -1.94
N ALA A 51 12.50 -0.29 -1.31
CA ALA A 51 12.21 -0.12 0.11
C ALA A 51 13.44 -0.48 0.97
N ALA A 52 14.13 -1.59 0.69
CA ALA A 52 15.34 -1.99 1.40
C ALA A 52 16.48 -0.97 1.23
N VAL A 53 16.68 -0.45 0.01
CA VAL A 53 17.67 0.61 -0.26
C VAL A 53 17.31 1.89 0.51
N ALA A 54 16.06 2.36 0.43
CA ALA A 54 15.60 3.53 1.15
C ALA A 54 15.66 3.35 2.67
N TYR A 55 15.41 2.14 3.17
CA TYR A 55 15.52 1.84 4.59
C TYR A 55 16.98 1.91 5.06
N SER A 56 17.91 1.40 4.25
CA SER A 56 19.34 1.42 4.56
C SER A 56 19.92 2.83 4.67
N SER A 57 19.36 3.80 3.95
CA SER A 57 19.81 5.20 4.00
C SER A 57 19.28 5.99 5.20
N VAL A 58 18.25 5.48 5.89
CA VAL A 58 17.63 6.12 7.07
C VAL A 58 18.22 5.59 8.38
N GLY A 59 18.84 4.41 8.35
CA GLY A 59 19.52 3.84 9.51
C GLY A 59 19.82 2.35 9.34
N PRO A 60 21.10 1.95 9.19
CA PRO A 60 21.46 0.56 8.99
C PRO A 60 21.55 -0.23 10.31
N GLY A 61 21.11 -1.50 10.32
CA GLY A 61 21.59 -2.51 11.28
C GLY A 61 20.60 -3.04 12.33
N GLY A 62 19.41 -2.46 12.47
CA GLY A 62 18.39 -2.91 13.42
C GLY A 62 17.63 -4.17 12.99
N ALA A 63 16.82 -4.73 13.90
CA ALA A 63 15.92 -5.85 13.60
C ALA A 63 14.94 -5.53 12.45
N GLY A 64 14.47 -4.28 12.35
CA GLY A 64 13.61 -3.84 11.25
C GLY A 64 14.29 -3.93 9.89
N GLY A 65 15.54 -3.46 9.76
CA GLY A 65 16.29 -3.56 8.49
C GLY A 65 16.53 -5.00 8.05
N ARG A 66 16.88 -5.89 9.00
CA ARG A 66 17.01 -7.34 8.71
C ARG A 66 15.68 -7.94 8.25
N MET A 67 14.56 -7.53 8.85
CA MET A 67 13.23 -7.99 8.45
C MET A 67 12.85 -7.50 7.06
N VAL A 68 13.18 -6.26 6.69
CA VAL A 68 12.96 -5.72 5.34
C VAL A 68 13.76 -6.53 4.30
N VAL A 69 15.03 -6.83 4.56
CA VAL A 69 15.84 -7.69 3.68
C VAL A 69 15.26 -9.11 3.60
N GLY A 70 14.84 -9.68 4.74
CA GLY A 70 14.17 -10.98 4.78
C GLY A 70 12.86 -11.00 3.98
N PHE A 71 12.09 -9.92 4.03
CA PHE A 71 10.89 -9.75 3.21
C PHE A 71 11.22 -9.74 1.71
N VAL A 72 12.26 -9.01 1.28
CA VAL A 72 12.71 -9.02 -0.13
C VAL A 72 13.13 -10.43 -0.57
N ALA A 73 13.87 -11.16 0.27
CA ALA A 73 14.23 -12.55 0.00
C ALA A 73 12.99 -13.45 -0.12
N ALA A 74 11.98 -13.25 0.74
CA ALA A 74 10.72 -13.98 0.67
C ALA A 74 9.93 -13.66 -0.61
N ILE A 75 9.97 -12.41 -1.12
CA ILE A 75 9.39 -12.05 -2.42
C ILE A 75 10.12 -12.76 -3.56
N ALA A 76 11.46 -12.84 -3.51
CA ALA A 76 12.23 -13.56 -4.52
C ALA A 76 11.87 -15.05 -4.57
N LEU A 77 11.66 -15.68 -3.41
CA LEU A 77 11.14 -17.04 -3.33
C LEU A 77 9.70 -17.13 -3.85
N TYR A 78 8.84 -16.14 -3.55
CA TYR A 78 7.49 -16.05 -4.11
C TYR A 78 7.50 -16.02 -5.64
N ILE A 79 8.41 -15.25 -6.26
CA ILE A 79 8.60 -15.25 -7.72
C ILE A 79 8.97 -16.64 -8.22
N ALA A 80 9.96 -17.28 -7.58
CA ALA A 80 10.42 -18.60 -8.00
C ALA A 80 9.29 -19.64 -8.02
N VAL A 81 8.43 -19.64 -6.99
CA VAL A 81 7.30 -20.58 -6.93
C VAL A 81 6.17 -20.26 -7.93
N GLN A 82 6.10 -19.05 -8.52
CA GLN A 82 5.16 -18.75 -9.62
C GLN A 82 5.47 -19.51 -10.92
N TYR A 83 6.60 -20.21 -10.98
CA TYR A 83 6.97 -21.10 -12.09
C TYR A 83 6.68 -22.57 -11.80
N SER A 84 6.11 -22.89 -10.64
CA SER A 84 5.67 -24.24 -10.32
C SER A 84 4.44 -24.68 -11.13
N ARG A 85 4.06 -25.96 -11.01
CA ARG A 85 2.95 -26.55 -11.79
C ARG A 85 1.57 -26.28 -11.17
N THR A 86 1.51 -25.94 -9.89
CA THR A 86 0.28 -25.68 -9.11
C THR A 86 0.33 -24.32 -8.43
N ASP A 87 -0.83 -23.78 -8.01
CA ASP A 87 -0.92 -22.48 -7.32
C ASP A 87 -0.61 -22.55 -5.82
N VAL A 88 -0.72 -23.73 -5.20
CA VAL A 88 -0.49 -23.94 -3.76
C VAL A 88 0.86 -23.38 -3.27
N PRO A 89 2.01 -23.65 -3.91
CA PRO A 89 3.29 -23.06 -3.50
C PRO A 89 3.27 -21.52 -3.56
N GLY A 90 2.60 -20.97 -4.58
CA GLY A 90 2.38 -19.53 -4.71
C GLY A 90 1.58 -18.95 -3.54
N THR A 91 0.48 -19.60 -3.17
CA THR A 91 -0.35 -19.16 -2.03
C THR A 91 0.43 -19.23 -0.72
N VAL A 92 1.11 -20.34 -0.45
CA VAL A 92 1.87 -20.56 0.80
C VAL A 92 3.02 -19.56 0.89
N MET A 93 3.84 -19.46 -0.15
CA MET A 93 5.00 -18.56 -0.12
C MET A 93 4.57 -17.09 -0.11
N GLY A 94 3.48 -16.76 -0.81
CA GLY A 94 2.90 -15.41 -0.78
C GLY A 94 2.41 -15.03 0.60
N ALA A 95 1.76 -15.95 1.32
CA ALA A 95 1.32 -15.73 2.70
C ALA A 95 2.51 -15.53 3.65
N VAL A 96 3.54 -16.39 3.57
CA VAL A 96 4.76 -16.26 4.38
C VAL A 96 5.45 -14.92 4.11
N ALA A 97 5.62 -14.54 2.85
CA ALA A 97 6.24 -13.27 2.48
C ALA A 97 5.39 -12.07 2.96
N ALA A 98 4.06 -12.14 2.84
CA ALA A 98 3.15 -11.13 3.37
C ALA A 98 3.26 -10.99 4.90
N THR A 99 3.40 -12.11 5.61
CA THR A 99 3.64 -12.10 7.06
C THR A 99 4.99 -11.47 7.41
N CYS A 100 6.06 -11.79 6.69
CA CYS A 100 7.36 -11.12 6.86
C CYS A 100 7.27 -9.60 6.62
N GLY A 101 6.57 -9.17 5.56
CA GLY A 101 6.36 -7.76 5.28
C GLY A 101 5.53 -7.06 6.37
N ALA A 102 4.47 -7.71 6.86
CA ALA A 102 3.67 -7.20 7.97
C ALA A 102 4.51 -7.03 9.26
N PHE A 103 5.37 -8.00 9.59
CA PHE A 103 6.31 -7.86 10.70
C PHE A 103 7.33 -6.74 10.46
N ALA A 104 7.83 -6.57 9.23
CA ALA A 104 8.71 -5.46 8.87
C ALA A 104 8.02 -4.10 9.12
N LEU A 105 6.75 -3.97 8.75
CA LEU A 105 5.94 -2.77 9.02
C LEU A 105 5.77 -2.54 10.53
N VAL A 106 5.39 -3.56 11.30
CA VAL A 106 5.23 -3.43 12.77
C VAL A 106 6.55 -3.02 13.44
N LEU A 107 7.68 -3.61 13.05
CA LEU A 107 8.99 -3.20 13.57
C LEU A 107 9.36 -1.78 13.16
N SER A 108 8.99 -1.36 11.94
CA SER A 108 9.24 -0.01 11.44
C SER A 108 8.39 1.04 12.14
N ALA A 109 7.14 0.69 12.50
CA ALA A 109 6.26 1.53 13.31
C ALA A 109 6.92 1.94 14.63
N GLY A 110 7.69 1.04 15.25
CA GLY A 110 8.38 1.31 16.52
C GLY A 110 9.56 2.25 16.41
N LEU A 111 9.96 2.59 15.18
CA LEU A 111 11.00 3.57 14.92
C LEU A 111 10.42 4.95 14.65
N ILE A 112 9.11 5.10 14.45
CA ILE A 112 8.48 6.41 14.25
C ILE A 112 8.43 7.07 15.63
N ALA A 113 9.23 8.12 15.81
CA ALA A 113 9.29 8.85 17.07
C ALA A 113 7.89 9.36 17.44
N THR A 114 7.61 9.54 18.74
CA THR A 114 6.38 10.17 19.29
C THR A 114 5.06 9.42 19.05
N TRP A 115 5.07 8.32 18.29
CA TRP A 115 3.89 7.50 18.03
C TRP A 115 3.79 6.28 18.97
N PRO A 116 2.59 6.01 19.54
CA PRO A 116 2.33 4.75 20.20
C PRO A 116 2.43 3.57 19.21
N GLN A 117 3.19 2.53 19.57
CA GLN A 117 3.44 1.36 18.75
C GLN A 117 2.17 0.74 18.12
N PRO A 118 1.06 0.52 18.87
CA PRO A 118 -0.14 -0.07 18.29
C PRO A 118 -0.79 0.82 17.22
N LEU A 119 -0.80 2.13 17.44
CA LEU A 119 -1.42 3.09 16.53
C LEU A 119 -0.59 3.28 15.26
N ALA A 120 0.74 3.38 15.39
CA ALA A 120 1.63 3.40 14.23
C ALA A 120 1.51 2.12 13.41
N SER A 121 1.52 0.96 14.07
CA SER A 121 1.37 -0.34 13.41
C SER A 121 0.04 -0.45 12.67
N LEU A 122 -1.07 -0.05 13.30
CA LEU A 122 -2.38 -0.01 12.68
C LEU A 122 -2.36 0.87 11.42
N GLN A 123 -1.73 2.04 11.51
CA GLN A 123 -1.67 2.95 10.38
C GLN A 123 -0.86 2.38 9.20
N LEU A 124 0.31 1.79 9.47
CA LEU A 124 1.13 1.21 8.40
C LEU A 124 0.45 0.00 7.74
N LEU A 125 -0.19 -0.86 8.54
CA LEU A 125 -0.92 -2.03 8.05
C LEU A 125 -2.18 -1.64 7.28
N ALA A 126 -2.90 -0.59 7.70
CA ALA A 126 -4.05 -0.04 6.98
C ALA A 126 -3.63 0.51 5.61
N GLY A 127 -2.52 1.26 5.55
CA GLY A 127 -1.93 1.74 4.30
C GLY A 127 -1.52 0.62 3.36
N ALA A 128 -0.85 -0.41 3.89
CA ALA A 128 -0.53 -1.61 3.11
C ALA A 128 -1.80 -2.28 2.56
N ALA A 129 -2.85 -2.44 3.37
CA ALA A 129 -4.12 -2.99 2.90
C ALA A 129 -4.74 -2.14 1.79
N LEU A 130 -4.72 -0.80 1.92
CA LEU A 130 -5.25 0.14 0.94
C LEU A 130 -4.47 0.05 -0.37
N LEU A 131 -3.15 0.27 -0.34
CA LEU A 131 -2.28 0.21 -1.52
C LEU A 131 -2.32 -1.16 -2.18
N GLY A 132 -2.38 -2.23 -1.39
CA GLY A 132 -2.54 -3.58 -1.89
C GLY A 132 -3.86 -3.79 -2.64
N ALA A 133 -4.96 -3.31 -2.08
CA ALA A 133 -6.28 -3.43 -2.69
C ALA A 133 -6.42 -2.60 -3.97
N VAL A 134 -5.96 -1.34 -3.98
CA VAL A 134 -6.00 -0.51 -5.20
C VAL A 134 -5.07 -1.03 -6.29
N SER A 135 -3.86 -1.51 -5.94
CA SER A 135 -2.90 -2.02 -6.92
C SER A 135 -3.39 -3.30 -7.57
N ASN A 136 -3.89 -4.25 -6.77
CA ASN A 136 -4.44 -5.49 -7.32
C ASN A 136 -5.75 -5.24 -8.08
N GLY A 137 -6.60 -4.32 -7.63
CA GLY A 137 -7.82 -3.92 -8.34
C GLY A 137 -7.51 -3.32 -9.71
N MET A 138 -6.55 -2.41 -9.80
CA MET A 138 -6.07 -1.82 -11.04
C MET A 138 -5.46 -2.88 -11.97
N MET A 139 -4.51 -3.68 -11.46
CA MET A 139 -3.84 -4.70 -12.24
C MET A 139 -4.83 -5.72 -12.78
N LEU A 140 -5.73 -6.23 -11.92
CA LEU A 140 -6.74 -7.18 -12.35
C LEU A 140 -7.67 -6.54 -13.38
N GLY A 141 -8.12 -5.29 -13.16
CA GLY A 141 -8.91 -4.53 -14.12
C GLY A 141 -8.26 -4.42 -15.51
N HIS A 142 -6.94 -4.22 -15.56
CA HIS A 142 -6.19 -4.24 -16.82
C HIS A 142 -6.23 -5.62 -17.50
N TRP A 143 -6.10 -6.71 -16.73
CA TRP A 143 -6.22 -8.07 -17.27
C TRP A 143 -7.62 -8.38 -17.82
N TYR A 144 -8.69 -7.81 -17.25
CA TYR A 144 -10.03 -7.95 -17.83
C TYR A 144 -10.15 -7.36 -19.24
N LEU A 145 -9.37 -6.33 -19.57
CA LEU A 145 -9.36 -5.74 -20.93
C LEU A 145 -8.68 -6.66 -21.94
N ASN A 146 -7.66 -7.41 -21.50
CA ASN A 146 -6.85 -8.26 -22.37
C ASN A 146 -7.28 -9.74 -22.34
N GLN A 147 -8.16 -10.13 -21.40
CA GLN A 147 -8.64 -11.50 -21.23
C GLN A 147 -10.16 -11.52 -21.02
N PRO A 148 -10.93 -11.68 -22.10
CA PRO A 148 -12.36 -11.92 -22.02
C PRO A 148 -12.67 -13.17 -21.18
N GLY A 149 -13.74 -13.12 -20.38
CA GLY A 149 -14.25 -14.29 -19.64
C GLY A 149 -13.79 -14.43 -18.18
N LEU A 150 -13.00 -13.49 -17.65
CA LEU A 150 -12.71 -13.45 -16.22
C LEU A 150 -14.00 -13.25 -15.40
N LYS A 151 -14.08 -13.94 -14.26
CA LYS A 151 -15.29 -13.94 -13.43
C LYS A 151 -15.39 -12.64 -12.62
N THR A 152 -16.38 -11.80 -12.94
CA THR A 152 -16.58 -10.44 -12.37
C THR A 152 -16.55 -10.38 -10.83
N TRP A 153 -16.93 -11.45 -10.14
CA TRP A 153 -16.85 -11.52 -8.68
C TRP A 153 -15.43 -11.34 -8.13
N ALA A 154 -14.39 -11.70 -8.90
CA ALA A 154 -13.00 -11.54 -8.49
C ALA A 154 -12.66 -10.04 -8.29
N LEU A 155 -13.10 -9.20 -9.23
CA LEU A 155 -12.95 -7.74 -9.10
C LEU A 155 -13.91 -7.17 -8.04
N ALA A 156 -15.10 -7.74 -7.88
CA ALA A 156 -16.04 -7.34 -6.83
C ALA A 156 -15.47 -7.57 -5.41
N ARG A 157 -14.71 -8.65 -5.19
CA ARG A 157 -14.01 -8.90 -3.92
C ARG A 157 -12.90 -7.87 -3.65
N LEU A 158 -12.15 -7.48 -4.68
CA LEU A 158 -11.11 -6.45 -4.55
C LEU A 158 -11.70 -5.06 -4.30
N THR A 159 -12.83 -4.72 -4.93
CA THR A 159 -13.53 -3.45 -4.62
C THR A 159 -14.07 -3.44 -3.19
N LEU A 160 -14.55 -4.57 -2.67
CA LEU A 160 -14.92 -4.67 -1.25
C LEU A 160 -13.73 -4.47 -0.32
N LEU A 161 -12.64 -5.20 -0.56
CA LEU A 161 -11.43 -5.07 0.23
C LEU A 161 -10.93 -3.61 0.22
N CYS A 162 -10.94 -2.98 -0.94
CA CYS A 162 -10.50 -1.60 -1.09
C CYS A 162 -11.37 -0.62 -0.29
N LEU A 163 -12.70 -0.75 -0.32
CA LEU A 163 -13.60 0.08 0.50
C LEU A 163 -13.35 -0.13 2.00
N VAL A 164 -13.18 -1.38 2.44
CA VAL A 164 -12.87 -1.70 3.83
C VAL A 164 -11.52 -1.10 4.22
N ALA A 165 -10.49 -1.26 3.39
CA ALA A 165 -9.16 -0.71 3.64
C ALA A 165 -9.18 0.82 3.70
N THR A 166 -9.90 1.51 2.80
CA THR A 166 -10.10 2.97 2.89
C THR A 166 -10.75 3.36 4.22
N GLY A 167 -11.80 2.64 4.64
CA GLY A 167 -12.46 2.87 5.93
C GLY A 167 -11.53 2.67 7.12
N VAL A 168 -10.75 1.59 7.12
CA VAL A 168 -9.78 1.28 8.18
C VAL A 168 -8.67 2.34 8.25
N THR A 169 -8.13 2.78 7.10
CA THR A 169 -7.16 3.90 7.04
C THR A 169 -7.77 5.19 7.59
N GLY A 170 -9.05 5.46 7.29
CA GLY A 170 -9.77 6.62 7.80
C GLY A 170 -9.92 6.58 9.33
N VAL A 171 -10.32 5.43 9.87
CA VAL A 171 -10.44 5.22 11.32
C VAL A 171 -9.07 5.33 12.00
N ALA A 172 -8.04 4.69 11.45
CA ALA A 172 -6.68 4.75 11.99
C ALA A 172 -6.13 6.18 12.02
N GLY A 173 -6.39 6.96 10.98
CA GLY A 173 -6.03 8.38 10.95
C GLY A 173 -6.88 9.27 11.85
N ALA A 174 -8.17 8.96 12.04
CA ALA A 174 -9.02 9.65 13.00
C ALA A 174 -8.52 9.45 14.44
N LEU A 175 -8.12 8.22 14.80
CA LEU A 175 -7.50 7.92 16.10
C LEU A 175 -6.16 8.66 16.30
N GLY A 176 -5.44 8.94 15.20
CA GLY A 176 -4.19 9.72 15.19
C GLY A 176 -4.36 11.21 14.89
N ALA A 177 -5.59 11.74 14.76
CA ALA A 177 -5.84 13.06 14.16
C ALA A 177 -5.13 14.21 14.90
N GLY A 178 -5.06 14.16 16.23
CA GLY A 178 -4.35 15.16 17.02
C GLY A 178 -2.85 15.24 16.69
N ARG A 179 -2.20 14.09 16.46
CA ARG A 179 -0.78 14.02 16.08
C ARG A 179 -0.56 14.42 14.63
N LEU A 180 -1.39 13.91 13.73
CA LEU A 180 -1.30 14.18 12.30
C LEU A 180 -1.53 15.65 11.97
N SER A 181 -2.52 16.29 12.59
CA SER A 181 -2.83 17.71 12.36
C SER A 181 -1.83 18.67 13.01
N GLY A 182 -1.08 18.20 14.02
CA GLY A 182 -0.02 18.93 14.70
C GLY A 182 1.38 18.72 14.11
N ALA A 183 1.51 17.92 13.05
CA ALA A 183 2.80 17.64 12.44
C ALA A 183 3.45 18.90 11.84
N SER A 184 4.75 19.06 12.10
CA SER A 184 5.50 20.16 11.52
C SER A 184 5.72 19.91 10.03
N THR A 185 5.44 20.92 9.21
CA THR A 185 5.79 20.91 7.79
C THR A 185 6.86 21.94 7.48
N ALA A 186 7.61 22.39 8.50
CA ALA A 186 8.73 23.30 8.31
C ALA A 186 9.75 22.63 7.38
N GLY A 187 10.09 23.29 6.27
CA GLY A 187 10.97 22.73 5.24
C GLY A 187 10.30 21.84 4.18
N ALA A 188 8.97 21.67 4.19
CA ALA A 188 8.23 21.01 3.10
C ALA A 188 8.26 21.80 1.78
N ALA A 189 8.66 23.07 1.84
CA ALA A 189 8.63 23.97 0.71
C ALA A 189 9.80 23.68 -0.23
N PHE A 190 9.48 23.34 -1.48
CA PHE A 190 10.38 23.31 -2.64
C PHE A 190 10.98 24.69 -2.98
N GLY A 191 11.47 25.45 -1.99
CA GLY A 191 12.08 26.77 -2.14
C GLY A 191 11.12 27.93 -2.45
N LEU A 192 9.81 27.80 -2.20
CA LEU A 192 8.81 28.82 -2.53
C LEU A 192 8.59 29.87 -1.41
N PRO A 193 8.17 31.12 -1.73
CA PRO A 193 7.83 32.15 -0.74
C PRO A 193 6.72 31.68 0.22
N GLY A 194 6.90 31.88 1.53
CA GLY A 194 6.14 31.22 2.61
C GLY A 194 6.87 30.02 3.26
N ALA A 195 8.10 29.75 2.81
CA ALA A 195 8.99 28.75 3.39
C ALA A 195 9.33 29.09 4.85
N GLY A 196 8.76 28.31 5.78
CA GLY A 196 8.95 28.46 7.22
C GLY A 196 7.67 28.18 8.02
N ASP A 197 6.51 28.43 7.40
CA ASP A 197 5.21 28.21 8.04
C ASP A 197 4.84 26.72 8.06
N SER A 198 4.27 26.29 9.18
CA SER A 198 3.74 24.94 9.33
C SER A 198 2.31 24.88 8.76
N PHE A 199 2.11 24.07 7.73
CA PHE A 199 0.84 23.78 7.07
C PHE A 199 0.27 22.41 7.49
N GLY A 200 0.63 21.90 8.67
CA GLY A 200 0.26 20.55 9.13
C GLY A 200 -1.24 20.28 9.06
N ARG A 201 -2.07 21.24 9.48
CA ARG A 201 -3.54 21.14 9.37
C ARG A 201 -4.02 21.07 7.93
N ALA A 202 -3.44 21.86 7.02
CA ALA A 202 -3.81 21.85 5.61
C ALA A 202 -3.43 20.51 4.95
N PHE A 203 -2.23 19.98 5.22
CA PHE A 203 -1.81 18.66 4.75
C PHE A 203 -2.69 17.54 5.30
N PHE A 204 -3.08 17.63 6.57
CA PHE A 204 -4.04 16.70 7.16
C PHE A 204 -5.40 16.74 6.46
N LEU A 205 -5.94 17.94 6.18
CA LEU A 205 -7.19 18.09 5.42
C LEU A 205 -7.06 17.57 3.99
N ILE A 206 -5.93 17.83 3.31
CA ILE A 206 -5.64 17.27 1.98
C ILE A 206 -5.65 15.75 2.04
N TRP A 207 -5.01 15.15 3.05
CA TRP A 207 -5.04 13.71 3.26
C TRP A 207 -6.47 13.18 3.43
N VAL A 208 -7.30 13.82 4.27
CA VAL A 208 -8.71 13.45 4.47
C VAL A 208 -9.48 13.51 3.14
N VAL A 209 -9.32 14.59 2.37
CA VAL A 209 -10.00 14.76 1.07
C VAL A 209 -9.54 13.71 0.06
N LEU A 210 -8.24 13.44 -0.05
CA LEU A 210 -7.70 12.41 -0.94
C LEU A 210 -8.20 11.01 -0.57
N LEU A 211 -8.27 10.69 0.72
CA LEU A 211 -8.76 9.41 1.20
C LEU A 211 -10.27 9.25 0.94
N ALA A 212 -11.06 10.29 1.23
CA ALA A 212 -12.49 10.31 0.95
C ALA A 212 -12.78 10.18 -0.56
N PHE A 213 -12.03 10.91 -1.39
CA PHE A 213 -12.11 10.82 -2.84
C PHE A 213 -11.75 9.42 -3.35
N THR A 214 -10.68 8.81 -2.82
CA THR A 214 -10.32 7.41 -3.11
C THR A 214 -11.49 6.47 -2.80
N GLY A 215 -12.11 6.60 -1.62
CA GLY A 215 -13.27 5.79 -1.24
C GLY A 215 -14.47 5.98 -2.18
N MET A 216 -14.76 7.22 -2.58
CA MET A 216 -15.82 7.54 -3.53
C MET A 216 -15.56 6.92 -4.91
N VAL A 217 -14.34 7.02 -5.43
CA VAL A 217 -13.95 6.45 -6.72
C VAL A 217 -14.04 4.92 -6.69
N VAL A 218 -13.59 4.28 -5.61
CA VAL A 218 -13.68 2.82 -5.44
C VAL A 218 -15.14 2.38 -5.29
N TRP A 219 -15.97 3.16 -4.62
CA TRP A 219 -17.40 2.91 -4.54
C TRP A 219 -18.06 2.99 -5.92
N ALA A 220 -17.72 3.99 -6.73
CA ALA A 220 -18.17 4.11 -8.11
C ALA A 220 -17.67 2.91 -8.95
N ALA A 221 -16.41 2.49 -8.79
CA ALA A 221 -15.87 1.32 -9.46
C ALA A 221 -16.66 0.06 -9.11
N ARG A 222 -17.06 -0.10 -7.85
CA ARG A 222 -17.93 -1.20 -7.43
C ARG A 222 -19.30 -1.17 -8.12
N ARG A 223 -19.89 0.01 -8.30
CA ARG A 223 -21.14 0.16 -9.06
C ARG A 223 -20.95 -0.27 -10.51
N CYS A 224 -19.85 0.13 -11.14
CA CYS A 224 -19.49 -0.31 -12.50
C CYS A 224 -19.34 -1.83 -12.59
N VAL A 225 -18.69 -2.48 -11.61
CA VAL A 225 -18.56 -3.95 -11.55
C VAL A 225 -19.94 -4.62 -11.43
N ALA A 226 -20.86 -4.05 -10.62
CA ALA A 226 -22.20 -4.61 -10.44
C ALA A 226 -23.03 -4.63 -11.72
N ILE A 227 -22.91 -3.60 -12.56
CA ILE A 227 -23.56 -3.53 -13.88
C ILE A 227 -22.70 -4.11 -15.01
N ARG A 228 -21.62 -4.83 -14.68
CA ARG A 228 -20.67 -5.46 -15.62
C ARG A 228 -19.95 -4.49 -16.57
N SER A 229 -19.87 -3.21 -16.23
CA SER A 229 -19.07 -2.21 -16.94
C SER A 229 -17.61 -2.27 -16.46
N ILE A 230 -16.88 -3.30 -16.88
CA ILE A 230 -15.53 -3.55 -16.38
C ILE A 230 -14.53 -2.52 -16.90
N GLN A 231 -14.66 -2.04 -18.14
CA GLN A 231 -13.76 -1.02 -18.69
C GLN A 231 -13.83 0.30 -17.87
N SER A 232 -15.03 0.75 -17.51
CA SER A 232 -15.20 1.92 -16.63
C SER A 232 -14.65 1.65 -15.23
N ALA A 233 -14.89 0.45 -14.67
CA ALA A 233 -14.34 0.07 -13.37
C ALA A 233 -12.81 0.13 -13.35
N THR A 234 -12.16 -0.36 -14.42
CA THR A 234 -10.70 -0.29 -14.58
C THR A 234 -10.21 1.15 -14.68
N GLY A 235 -10.90 2.01 -15.44
CA GLY A 235 -10.61 3.45 -15.51
C GLY A 235 -10.62 4.12 -14.13
N LEU A 236 -11.62 3.81 -13.31
CA LEU A 236 -11.72 4.33 -11.94
C LEU A 236 -10.61 3.80 -11.03
N TYR A 237 -10.15 2.57 -11.22
CA TYR A 237 -9.01 2.05 -10.46
C TYR A 237 -7.68 2.73 -10.79
N TYR A 238 -7.48 3.21 -12.03
CA TYR A 238 -6.32 4.06 -12.36
C TYR A 238 -6.34 5.38 -11.60
N VAL A 239 -7.52 5.97 -11.40
CA VAL A 239 -7.66 7.17 -10.56
C VAL A 239 -7.42 6.81 -9.09
N ALA A 240 -8.01 5.71 -8.61
CA ALA A 240 -7.90 5.27 -7.22
C ALA A 240 -6.47 4.99 -6.78
N ILE A 241 -5.63 4.38 -7.62
CA ILE A 241 -4.22 4.13 -7.28
C ILE A 241 -3.43 5.43 -7.14
N LEU A 242 -3.72 6.45 -7.96
CA LEU A 242 -3.05 7.75 -7.88
C LEU A 242 -3.45 8.47 -6.60
N THR A 243 -4.74 8.51 -6.30
CA THR A 243 -5.25 9.24 -5.12
C THR A 243 -4.88 8.53 -3.82
N ALA A 244 -4.95 7.19 -3.78
CA ALA A 244 -4.49 6.39 -2.65
C ALA A 244 -2.96 6.53 -2.46
N GLY A 245 -2.19 6.44 -3.54
CA GLY A 245 -0.73 6.61 -3.49
C GLY A 245 -0.33 7.96 -2.90
N VAL A 246 -0.89 9.06 -3.41
CA VAL A 246 -0.61 10.40 -2.88
C VAL A 246 -1.11 10.54 -1.44
N SER A 247 -2.30 10.01 -1.12
CA SER A 247 -2.83 10.00 0.26
C SER A 247 -1.85 9.33 1.24
N GLU A 248 -1.32 8.15 0.89
CA GLU A 248 -0.38 7.43 1.73
C GLU A 248 0.96 8.16 1.87
N PHE A 249 1.48 8.77 0.80
CA PHE A 249 2.66 9.65 0.93
C PHE A 249 2.44 10.81 1.91
N VAL A 250 1.28 11.47 1.83
CA VAL A 250 0.95 12.58 2.74
C VAL A 250 0.83 12.08 4.18
N VAL A 251 0.17 10.95 4.43
CA VAL A 251 0.02 10.45 5.81
C VAL A 251 1.35 10.01 6.40
N ARG A 252 2.23 9.35 5.64
CA ARG A 252 3.57 8.99 6.14
C ARG A 252 4.43 10.21 6.38
N TYR A 253 4.33 11.22 5.52
CA TYR A 253 4.96 12.50 5.77
C TYR A 253 4.50 13.13 7.09
N LEU A 254 3.19 13.17 7.36
CA LEU A 254 2.65 13.70 8.61
C LEU A 254 3.05 12.86 9.82
N MET A 255 3.03 11.53 9.72
CA MET A 255 3.43 10.64 10.81
C MET A 255 4.88 10.85 11.23
N VAL A 256 5.79 10.93 10.26
CA VAL A 256 7.23 11.06 10.49
C VAL A 256 7.62 12.43 11.06
N ASN A 257 6.80 13.46 10.84
CA ASN A 257 7.04 14.83 11.31
C ASN A 257 6.09 15.27 12.44
N ALA A 258 5.32 14.35 13.02
CA ALA A 258 4.50 14.62 14.20
C ALA A 258 5.38 14.74 15.46
N ALA A 259 5.16 15.80 16.24
CA ALA A 259 5.79 16.00 17.54
C ALA A 259 5.09 15.21 18.66
#